data_AF-A0A924UTQ1-F1
#
_entry.id   AF-A0A924UTQ1-F1
#
_cell.length_a   1.000
_cell.length_b   1.000
_cell.length_c   1.000
_cell.angle_alpha   90.00
_cell.angle_beta   90.00
_cell.angle_gamma   90.00
#
_symmetry.space_group_name_H-M   'P 1'
#
loop_
_entity.id
_entity.type
_entity.pdbx_description
1 polymer ?
#
loop_
_entity_poly.entity_id
_entity_poly.type
_entity_poly.pdbx_seq_one_letter_code
_entity_poly.pdbx_strand_id
1 'polypeptide(L)'
;MITKQNDIFFFKRFSVDQRGCAMKVNTDGVLLGALAETDKSSRILDIGTGTGVISLMLAQRFPKAKIDAVEIDKEAALMAGTNFKNSAFSLQLQIFHSSYKEYFKKFPNKKYDLIVSNPPFFINSQQSKDLSKTIAKHTNQIF
;
A
#
# COMPACT_ATOMS: atom_id res chain seq x y z
N MET A 1 -29.35 -5.77 -11.83
CA MET A 1 -28.27 -6.53 -11.15
C MET A 1 -26.94 -6.05 -11.71
N ILE A 2 -26.16 -5.28 -10.96
CA ILE A 2 -24.84 -4.81 -11.41
C ILE A 2 -23.82 -5.88 -11.00
N THR A 3 -23.12 -6.42 -11.99
CA THR A 3 -22.11 -7.47 -11.90
C THR A 3 -20.95 -7.09 -10.97
N LYS A 4 -20.66 -7.98 -10.01
CA LYS A 4 -19.53 -7.95 -9.06
C LYS A 4 -18.22 -7.65 -9.80
N GLN A 5 -17.63 -6.48 -9.58
CA GLN A 5 -16.23 -6.26 -9.90
C GLN A 5 -15.41 -7.07 -8.89
N ASN A 6 -14.46 -7.88 -9.36
CA ASN A 6 -13.70 -8.77 -8.48
C ASN A 6 -12.69 -7.92 -7.69
N ASP A 7 -13.13 -7.33 -6.57
CA ASP A 7 -12.33 -6.43 -5.73
C ASP A 7 -11.28 -7.15 -4.87
N ILE A 8 -11.08 -8.46 -5.07
CA ILE A 8 -10.04 -9.22 -4.40
C ILE A 8 -8.98 -9.59 -5.43
N PHE A 9 -7.75 -9.16 -5.18
CA PHE A 9 -6.57 -9.56 -5.95
C PHE A 9 -5.85 -10.71 -5.23
N PHE A 10 -5.56 -11.80 -5.94
CA PHE A 10 -4.94 -12.99 -5.35
C PHE A 10 -3.44 -13.06 -5.64
N PHE A 11 -2.66 -13.21 -4.58
CA PHE A 11 -1.24 -13.60 -4.63
C PHE A 11 -1.10 -15.06 -4.20
N LYS A 12 0.09 -15.64 -4.38
CA LYS A 12 0.33 -17.06 -4.06
C LYS A 12 0.03 -17.45 -2.61
N ARG A 13 0.21 -16.55 -1.63
CA ARG A 13 0.05 -16.86 -0.19
C ARG A 13 -0.88 -15.91 0.57
N PHE A 14 -1.46 -14.93 -0.11
CA PHE A 14 -2.38 -13.96 0.49
C PHE A 14 -3.29 -13.38 -0.59
N SER A 15 -4.35 -12.70 -0.17
CA SER A 15 -5.23 -11.94 -1.04
C SER A 15 -5.33 -10.51 -0.53
N VAL A 16 -5.59 -9.57 -1.44
CA VAL A 16 -5.77 -8.16 -1.13
C VAL A 16 -7.18 -7.76 -1.55
N ASP A 17 -8.02 -7.48 -0.57
CA ASP A 17 -9.26 -6.74 -0.78
C ASP A 17 -8.93 -5.26 -0.98
N GLN A 18 -9.43 -4.70 -2.06
CA GLN A 18 -9.16 -3.32 -2.46
C GLN A 18 -10.44 -2.48 -2.54
N ARG A 19 -11.54 -2.94 -1.94
CA ARG A 19 -12.79 -2.15 -1.80
C ARG A 19 -12.53 -0.86 -1.03
N GLY A 20 -13.13 0.23 -1.47
CA GLY A 20 -13.00 1.53 -0.79
C GLY A 20 -11.64 2.22 -0.92
N CYS A 21 -10.58 1.51 -1.31
CA CYS A 21 -9.27 2.14 -1.56
C CYS A 21 -9.30 2.94 -2.86
N ALA A 22 -8.84 4.20 -2.79
CA ALA A 22 -8.70 5.08 -3.96
C ALA A 22 -7.74 4.50 -5.01
N MET A 23 -6.64 3.90 -4.55
CA MET A 23 -5.66 3.20 -5.40
C MET A 23 -5.80 1.69 -5.24
N LYS A 24 -6.07 1.02 -6.36
CA LYS A 24 -6.09 -0.45 -6.47
C LYS A 24 -4.67 -1.00 -6.65
N VAL A 25 -4.48 -2.31 -6.47
CA VAL A 25 -3.19 -2.98 -6.77
C VAL A 25 -2.78 -2.66 -8.21
N ASN A 26 -1.56 -2.14 -8.38
CA ASN A 26 -1.01 -1.75 -9.67
C ASN A 26 0.39 -2.35 -9.88
N THR A 27 0.87 -2.27 -11.13
CA THR A 27 2.17 -2.83 -11.52
C THR A 27 3.31 -2.22 -10.71
N ASP A 28 3.32 -0.90 -10.50
CA ASP A 28 4.40 -0.21 -9.80
C ASP A 28 4.54 -0.71 -8.36
N GLY A 29 3.44 -0.84 -7.62
CA GLY A 29 3.45 -1.37 -6.26
C GLY A 29 3.91 -2.83 -6.20
N VAL A 30 3.49 -3.65 -7.16
CA VAL A 30 3.93 -5.05 -7.26
C VAL A 30 5.44 -5.13 -7.59
N LEU A 31 5.92 -4.36 -8.56
CA LEU A 31 7.33 -4.33 -8.92
C LEU A 31 8.19 -3.79 -7.76
N LEU A 32 7.77 -2.71 -7.10
CA LEU A 32 8.47 -2.17 -5.94
C LEU A 32 8.55 -3.20 -4.81
N GLY A 33 7.43 -3.86 -4.48
CA GLY A 33 7.41 -4.93 -3.48
C GLY A 33 8.27 -6.15 -3.85
N ALA A 34 8.51 -6.39 -5.14
CA ALA A 34 9.36 -7.47 -5.65
C ALA A 34 10.84 -7.10 -5.74
N LEU A 35 11.16 -5.81 -5.96
CA LEU A 35 12.53 -5.31 -6.11
C LEU A 35 13.13 -4.77 -4.80
N ALA A 36 12.30 -4.42 -3.82
CA ALA A 36 12.79 -3.94 -2.52
C ALA A 36 13.63 -5.03 -1.84
N GLU A 37 14.88 -4.71 -1.52
CA GLU A 37 15.84 -5.65 -0.94
C GLU A 37 16.56 -5.04 0.26
N THR A 38 17.05 -5.91 1.14
CA THR A 38 17.86 -5.54 2.30
C THR A 38 18.46 -6.79 2.93
N ASP A 39 19.73 -6.70 3.30
CA ASP A 39 20.48 -7.80 3.90
C ASP A 39 20.15 -7.99 5.39
N LYS A 40 19.42 -7.04 5.99
CA LYS A 40 19.25 -6.94 7.45
C LYS A 40 17.81 -6.77 7.93
N SER A 41 16.77 -6.85 7.08
CA SER A 41 15.39 -6.49 7.46
C SER A 41 14.85 -7.22 8.68
N SER A 42 15.03 -6.59 9.83
CA SER A 42 14.32 -6.90 11.06
C SER A 42 13.16 -5.92 11.23
N ARG A 43 13.31 -4.67 10.75
CA ARG A 43 12.28 -3.64 10.79
C ARG A 43 12.15 -2.93 9.45
N ILE A 44 10.95 -2.99 8.88
CA ILE A 44 10.58 -2.36 7.61
C ILE A 44 9.48 -1.32 7.87
N LEU A 45 9.54 -0.18 7.19
CA LEU A 45 8.48 0.82 7.17
C LEU A 45 7.90 0.97 5.75
N ASP A 46 6.59 0.87 5.62
CA ASP A 46 5.84 1.14 4.38
C ASP A 46 5.02 2.42 4.54
N ILE A 47 5.40 3.49 3.83
CA ILE A 47 4.75 4.80 3.91
C ILE A 47 3.77 4.98 2.75
N GLY A 48 2.51 5.22 3.08
CA GLY A 48 1.41 5.28 2.10
C GLY A 48 1.02 3.88 1.68
N THR A 49 0.75 3.00 2.64
CA THR A 49 0.57 1.56 2.38
C THR A 49 -0.65 1.24 1.52
N GLY A 50 -1.64 2.13 1.43
CA GLY A 50 -2.84 1.96 0.63
C GLY A 50 -3.61 0.69 1.01
N THR A 51 -3.70 -0.26 0.08
CA THR A 51 -4.34 -1.57 0.32
C THR A 51 -3.54 -2.51 1.22
N GLY A 52 -2.28 -2.17 1.52
CA GLY A 52 -1.35 -3.04 2.25
C GLY A 52 -0.56 -4.00 1.36
N VAL A 53 -0.68 -3.91 0.03
CA VAL A 53 -0.08 -4.90 -0.88
C VAL A 53 1.43 -5.00 -0.76
N ILE A 54 2.15 -3.88 -0.68
CA ILE A 54 3.62 -3.87 -0.55
C ILE A 54 4.02 -4.48 0.80
N SER A 55 3.40 -4.03 1.89
CA SER A 55 3.59 -4.61 3.22
C SER A 55 3.41 -6.14 3.26
N LEU A 56 2.35 -6.67 2.63
CA LEU A 56 2.11 -8.12 2.56
C LEU A 56 3.17 -8.85 1.72
N MET A 57 3.59 -8.27 0.60
CA MET A 57 4.68 -8.81 -0.23
C MET A 57 5.99 -8.88 0.56
N LEU A 58 6.31 -7.83 1.32
CA LEU A 58 7.51 -7.77 2.16
C LEU A 58 7.44 -8.76 3.31
N ALA A 59 6.29 -8.93 3.97
CA ALA A 59 6.13 -9.94 5.02
C ALA A 59 6.30 -11.38 4.50
N GLN A 60 5.86 -11.63 3.25
CA GLN A 60 6.09 -12.92 2.59
C GLN A 60 7.59 -13.15 2.29
N ARG A 61 8.29 -12.11 1.82
CA ARG A 61 9.70 -12.20 1.42
C ARG A 61 10.66 -12.22 2.60
N PHE A 62 10.30 -11.58 3.71
CA PHE A 62 11.12 -11.45 4.90
C PHE A 62 10.40 -12.01 6.13
N PRO A 63 10.36 -13.35 6.33
CA PRO A 63 9.52 -13.99 7.36
C PRO A 63 9.80 -13.58 8.82
N LYS A 64 10.95 -12.95 9.08
CA LYS A 64 11.37 -12.48 10.40
C LYS A 64 11.20 -10.97 10.58
N ALA A 65 10.82 -10.24 9.52
CA ALA A 65 10.66 -8.80 9.60
C ALA A 65 9.44 -8.41 10.44
N LYS A 66 9.55 -7.28 11.12
CA LYS A 66 8.42 -6.51 11.63
C LYS A 66 8.19 -5.33 10.70
N ILE A 67 6.96 -5.17 10.26
CA ILE A 67 6.59 -4.18 9.26
C ILE A 67 5.58 -3.24 9.87
N ASP A 68 5.97 -1.98 9.95
CA ASP A 68 5.08 -0.88 10.25
C ASP A 68 4.58 -0.31 8.93
N ALA A 69 3.28 -0.21 8.78
CA ALA A 69 2.61 0.39 7.64
C ALA A 69 1.93 1.68 8.09
N VAL A 70 2.18 2.79 7.40
CA VAL A 70 1.60 4.10 7.70
C VAL A 70 0.70 4.50 6.56
N GLU A 71 -0.54 4.86 6.87
CA GLU A 71 -1.52 5.33 5.89
C GLU A 71 -2.29 6.53 6.47
N ILE A 72 -2.46 7.57 5.66
CA ILE A 72 -3.14 8.81 6.06
C ILE A 72 -4.64 8.73 5.77
N ASP A 73 -5.05 7.95 4.76
CA ASP A 73 -6.45 7.73 4.46
C ASP A 73 -7.06 6.67 5.40
N LYS A 74 -8.14 7.05 6.09
CA LYS A 74 -8.77 6.20 7.10
C LYS A 74 -9.30 4.89 6.52
N GLU A 75 -9.98 4.95 5.38
CA GLU A 75 -10.62 3.78 4.78
C GLU A 75 -9.58 2.81 4.21
N ALA A 76 -8.52 3.32 3.58
CA ALA A 76 -7.38 2.53 3.16
C ALA A 76 -6.65 1.89 4.36
N ALA A 77 -6.43 2.63 5.45
CA ALA A 77 -5.82 2.07 6.67
C ALA A 77 -6.68 0.93 7.27
N LEU A 78 -8.01 1.10 7.32
CA LEU A 78 -8.93 0.05 7.77
C LEU A 78 -8.89 -1.18 6.85
N MET A 79 -8.84 -0.95 5.53
CA MET A 79 -8.75 -2.02 4.54
C MET A 79 -7.42 -2.77 4.64
N ALA A 80 -6.29 -2.06 4.71
CA ALA A 80 -4.97 -2.64 4.93
C ALA A 80 -4.93 -3.47 6.22
N GLY A 81 -5.45 -2.93 7.33
CA GLY A 81 -5.57 -3.67 8.59
C GLY A 81 -6.39 -4.95 8.46
N THR A 82 -7.49 -4.92 7.69
CA THR A 82 -8.30 -6.10 7.39
C THR A 82 -7.54 -7.13 6.57
N ASN A 83 -6.84 -6.69 5.51
CA ASN A 83 -5.99 -7.56 4.69
C ASN A 83 -4.86 -8.20 5.51
N PHE A 84 -4.22 -7.42 6.40
CA PHE A 84 -3.16 -7.93 7.28
C PHE A 84 -3.69 -9.01 8.21
N LYS A 85 -4.82 -8.74 8.88
CA LYS A 85 -5.47 -9.69 9.80
C LYS A 85 -5.88 -10.99 9.12
N ASN A 86 -6.34 -10.92 7.87
CA ASN A 86 -6.77 -12.07 7.09
C ASN A 86 -5.61 -12.84 6.42
N SER A 87 -4.38 -12.33 6.52
CA SER A 87 -3.19 -13.00 5.97
C SER A 87 -2.51 -13.91 7.00
N ALA A 88 -1.70 -14.85 6.51
CA ALA A 88 -0.82 -15.65 7.36
C ALA A 88 0.32 -14.84 8.02
N PHE A 89 0.42 -13.54 7.72
CA PHE A 89 1.49 -12.65 8.15
C PHE A 89 1.05 -11.63 9.20
N SER A 90 -0.15 -11.77 9.75
CA SER A 90 -0.76 -10.82 10.69
C SER A 90 0.14 -10.44 11.88
N LEU A 91 0.95 -11.38 12.40
CA LEU A 91 1.86 -11.14 13.52
C LEU A 91 3.11 -10.32 13.15
N GLN A 92 3.39 -10.16 11.85
CA GLN A 92 4.52 -9.37 11.34
C GLN A 92 4.12 -7.92 11.02
N LEU A 93 2.83 -7.66 10.82
CA LEU A 93 2.30 -6.44 10.21
C LEU A 93 1.57 -5.58 11.25
N GLN A 94 1.85 -4.28 11.27
CA GLN A 94 1.14 -3.31 12.09
C GLN A 94 0.75 -2.10 11.24
N ILE A 95 -0.52 -1.68 11.30
CA ILE A 95 -1.04 -0.51 10.59
C ILE A 95 -1.16 0.70 11.53
N PHE A 96 -0.77 1.87 11.05
CA PHE A 96 -0.90 3.16 11.72
C PHE A 96 -1.66 4.13 10.82
N HIS A 97 -2.90 4.43 11.20
CA HIS A 97 -3.66 5.52 10.59
C HIS A 97 -3.10 6.87 11.09
N SER A 98 -2.21 7.47 10.30
CA SER A 98 -1.54 8.73 10.62
C SER A 98 -0.75 9.24 9.41
N SER A 99 -0.40 10.54 9.40
CA SER A 99 0.66 11.00 8.51
C SER A 99 2.02 10.48 8.96
N TYR A 100 2.98 10.32 8.03
CA TYR A 100 4.35 9.92 8.39
C TYR A 100 5.03 10.92 9.35
N LYS A 101 4.68 12.21 9.27
CA LYS A 101 5.18 13.26 10.18
C LYS A 101 4.71 13.02 11.62
N GLU A 102 3.42 12.77 11.81
CA GLU A 102 2.86 12.45 13.13
C GLU A 102 3.39 11.11 13.65
N TYR A 103 3.54 10.13 12.77
CA TYR A 103 4.13 8.84 13.09
C TYR A 103 5.54 8.99 13.66
N PHE A 104 6.44 9.72 12.99
CA PHE A 104 7.79 9.95 13.48
C PHE A 104 7.83 10.90 14.69
N LYS A 105 6.87 11.82 14.85
CA LYS A 105 6.72 12.59 16.09
C LYS A 105 6.39 11.69 17.27
N LYS A 106 5.57 10.66 17.07
CA LYS A 106 5.20 9.68 18.10
C LYS A 106 6.32 8.67 18.39
N PHE A 107 7.09 8.30 17.37
CA PHE A 107 8.17 7.30 17.46
C PHE A 107 9.52 7.86 16.98
N PRO A 108 10.07 8.90 17.62
CA PRO A 108 11.21 9.66 17.09
C PRO A 108 12.52 8.85 17.01
N ASN A 109 12.65 7.82 17.86
CA ASN A 109 13.86 6.99 17.94
C ASN A 109 13.74 5.66 17.18
N LYS A 110 12.61 5.40 16.50
CA LYS A 110 12.40 4.13 15.79
C LYS A 110 13.16 4.14 14.47
N LYS A 111 14.07 3.16 14.31
CA LYS A 111 14.92 3.00 13.14
C LYS A 111 14.50 1.79 12.30
N TYR A 112 14.64 1.95 11.00
CA TYR A 112 14.25 0.97 9.99
C TYR A 112 15.44 0.56 9.15
N ASP A 113 15.51 -0.73 8.82
CA ASP A 113 16.52 -1.30 7.94
C ASP A 113 16.14 -1.07 6.46
N LEU A 114 14.85 -0.86 6.20
CA LEU A 114 14.28 -0.57 4.90
C LEU A 114 13.05 0.34 5.09
N ILE A 115 12.98 1.40 4.29
CA ILE A 115 11.79 2.25 4.16
C ILE A 115 11.36 2.18 2.70
N VAL A 116 10.11 1.80 2.46
CA VAL A 116 9.48 1.80 1.14
C VAL A 116 8.33 2.80 1.10
N SER A 117 8.09 3.39 -0.05
CA SER A 117 6.94 4.26 -0.27
C SER A 117 6.60 4.29 -1.75
N ASN A 118 5.30 4.17 -2.04
CA ASN A 118 4.76 4.40 -3.38
C ASN A 118 3.72 5.53 -3.31
N PRO A 119 4.16 6.79 -3.13
CA PRO A 119 3.24 7.91 -3.00
C PRO A 119 2.56 8.20 -4.35
N PRO A 120 1.38 8.85 -4.35
CA PRO A 120 0.75 9.27 -5.59
C PRO A 120 1.65 10.23 -6.37
N PHE A 121 1.81 10.00 -7.68
CA PHE A 121 2.72 10.74 -8.57
C PHE A 121 2.24 12.16 -8.95
N PHE A 122 1.08 12.62 -8.47
CA PHE A 122 0.53 13.92 -8.84
C PHE A 122 1.04 15.05 -7.95
N ILE A 123 2.28 15.46 -8.21
CA ILE A 123 2.87 16.68 -7.67
C ILE A 123 2.70 17.74 -8.77
N ASN A 124 1.68 18.60 -8.66
CA ASN A 124 1.45 19.80 -9.49
C ASN A 124 0.93 19.63 -10.94
N SER A 125 -0.22 18.97 -11.15
CA SER A 125 -1.03 19.24 -12.36
C SER A 125 -2.44 19.70 -11.96
N GLN A 126 -2.50 20.95 -11.50
CA GLN A 126 -3.73 21.71 -11.21
C GLN A 126 -4.62 21.12 -10.12
N GLN A 127 -5.17 22.00 -9.27
CA GLN A 127 -6.46 21.71 -8.65
C GLN A 127 -7.44 21.42 -9.78
N SER A 128 -7.66 20.15 -10.11
CA SER A 128 -8.79 19.76 -10.95
C SER A 128 -10.04 20.02 -10.12
N LYS A 129 -10.54 21.26 -10.22
CA LYS A 129 -11.94 21.59 -10.00
C LYS A 129 -12.72 20.85 -11.09
N ASP A 130 -12.89 19.55 -10.96
CA ASP A 130 -14.09 18.87 -11.41
C ASP A 130 -14.14 17.43 -10.92
N LEU A 131 -15.20 17.19 -10.15
CA LEU A 131 -15.62 15.91 -9.63
C LEU A 131 -16.18 15.08 -10.79
N SER A 132 -15.62 13.88 -10.97
CA SER A 132 -16.06 12.83 -11.91
C SER A 132 -15.53 12.94 -13.36
N LYS A 133 -14.78 11.91 -13.77
CA LYS A 133 -14.77 11.32 -15.14
C LYS A 133 -13.75 11.69 -16.22
N THR A 134 -12.69 12.46 -16.00
CA THR A 134 -11.74 12.77 -17.10
C THR A 134 -10.39 12.14 -16.74
N ILE A 135 -9.93 10.99 -17.22
CA ILE A 135 -10.01 10.38 -18.55
C ILE A 135 -9.94 8.86 -18.37
N ALA A 136 -11.03 8.20 -18.72
CA ALA A 136 -11.03 6.79 -19.02
C ALA A 136 -10.00 6.50 -20.13
N LYS A 137 -9.23 5.43 -19.97
CA LYS A 137 -8.75 4.59 -21.08
C LYS A 137 -7.87 5.32 -22.10
N HIS A 138 -6.57 5.34 -21.83
CA HIS A 138 -5.56 5.42 -22.88
C HIS A 138 -5.79 4.29 -23.90
N THR A 139 -6.50 4.61 -24.98
CA THR A 139 -6.49 3.93 -26.27
C THR A 139 -7.19 4.83 -27.27
N ASN A 140 -6.44 5.68 -27.96
CA ASN A 140 -6.29 5.60 -29.41
C ASN A 140 -5.51 6.78 -29.98
N GLN A 141 -4.62 6.41 -30.91
CA GLN A 141 -4.04 7.20 -32.00
C GLN A 141 -2.80 8.06 -31.70
N ILE A 142 -1.66 7.45 -32.05
CA ILE A 142 -0.64 7.96 -32.99
C ILE A 142 0.07 9.29 -32.61
N PHE A 143 1.37 9.13 -32.29
CA PHE A 143 2.45 10.09 -32.00
C PHE A 143 2.47 10.72 -30.61
#